data_AF-A0A3B9ESH1-F1
#
_entry.id   AF-A0A3B9ESH1-F1
#
_cell.length_a   1.000
_cell.length_b   1.000
_cell.length_c   1.000
_cell.angle_alpha   90.00
_cell.angle_beta   90.00
_cell.angle_gamma   90.00
#
_symmetry.space_group_name_H-M   'P 1'
#
loop_
_entity.id
_entity.type
_entity.pdbx_description
1 polymer ?
#
loop_
_entity_poly.entity_id
_entity_poly.type
_entity_poly.pdbx_seq_one_letter_code
_entity_poly.pdbx_strand_id
1 'polypeptide(L)'
;MGFEKFRLYLNELENLTQEIRQAPEFSMHASGRTREELLARFEMSRTLINLLHFATIHLMRANAEDYDTESENWILTSIRRATDDVRVRAQQEKTASVKKLADRSLQLTSRLMEDLQVAAA
;
A
#
# COMPACT_ATOMS: atom_id res chain seq x y z
N MET A 1 0.96 17.23 11.68
CA MET A 1 -0.17 16.29 11.84
C MET A 1 -0.34 15.96 13.32
N GLY A 2 -1.56 15.83 13.85
CA GLY A 2 -1.79 15.50 15.27
C GLY A 2 -1.65 14.01 15.60
N PHE A 3 -1.35 13.68 16.87
CA PHE A 3 -1.11 12.31 17.35
C PHE A 3 -2.29 11.34 17.09
N GLU A 4 -3.53 11.79 17.26
CA GLU A 4 -4.69 10.94 16.99
C GLU A 4 -4.78 10.52 15.52
N LYS A 5 -4.54 11.45 14.60
CA LYS A 5 -4.58 11.21 13.16
C LYS A 5 -3.47 10.27 12.71
N PHE A 6 -2.27 10.42 13.29
CA PHE A 6 -1.17 9.49 13.12
C PHE A 6 -1.55 8.05 13.52
N ARG A 7 -2.13 7.87 14.72
CA ARG A 7 -2.54 6.56 15.22
C ARG A 7 -3.63 5.92 14.35
N LEU A 8 -4.58 6.72 13.87
CA LEU A 8 -5.62 6.24 12.94
C LEU A 8 -5.01 5.70 11.65
N TYR A 9 -4.08 6.45 11.04
CA TYR A 9 -3.41 5.99 9.83
C TYR A 9 -2.62 4.70 10.02
N LEU A 10 -1.85 4.58 11.11
CA LEU A 10 -1.13 3.34 11.41
C LEU A 10 -2.07 2.15 11.51
N ASN A 11 -3.17 2.29 12.27
CA ASN A 11 -4.16 1.21 12.40
C ASN A 11 -4.78 0.83 11.05
N GLU A 12 -5.14 1.82 10.22
CA GLU A 12 -5.71 1.55 8.89
C GLU A 12 -4.70 0.83 7.97
N LEU A 13 -3.44 1.24 7.97
CA LEU A 13 -2.36 0.62 7.20
C LEU A 13 -2.11 -0.82 7.66
N GLU A 14 -2.06 -1.06 8.97
CA GLU A 14 -1.88 -2.39 9.55
C GLU A 14 -3.05 -3.31 9.23
N ASN A 15 -4.28 -2.85 9.46
CA ASN A 15 -5.49 -3.62 9.20
C ASN A 15 -5.60 -4.01 7.72
N LEU A 16 -5.36 -3.06 6.81
CA LEU A 16 -5.44 -3.35 5.38
C LEU A 16 -4.32 -4.30 4.92
N THR A 17 -3.11 -4.16 5.49
CA THR A 17 -2.02 -5.10 5.23
C THR A 17 -2.36 -6.52 5.68
N GLN A 18 -2.99 -6.67 6.86
CA GLN A 18 -3.44 -7.98 7.34
C GLN A 18 -4.56 -8.55 6.47
N GLU A 19 -5.54 -7.72 6.08
CA GLU A 19 -6.63 -8.12 5.19
C GLU A 19 -6.10 -8.65 3.85
N ILE A 20 -5.11 -7.98 3.25
CA ILE A 20 -4.44 -8.45 2.04
C ILE A 20 -3.70 -9.78 2.29
N ARG A 21 -2.97 -9.93 3.39
CA ARG A 21 -2.24 -11.18 3.68
C ARG A 21 -3.17 -12.37 3.89
N GLN A 22 -4.36 -12.13 4.43
CA GLN A 22 -5.34 -13.17 4.73
C GLN A 22 -6.33 -13.40 3.59
N ALA A 23 -6.35 -12.55 2.57
CA ALA A 23 -7.28 -12.65 1.46
C ALA A 23 -7.09 -13.99 0.72
N PRO A 24 -8.13 -14.84 0.62
CA PRO A 24 -8.03 -16.16 0.00
C PRO A 24 -7.61 -16.09 -1.47
N GLU A 25 -7.85 -14.95 -2.13
CA GLU A 25 -7.45 -14.66 -3.50
C GLU A 25 -5.93 -14.67 -3.68
N PHE A 26 -5.16 -14.32 -2.65
CA PHE A 26 -3.70 -14.35 -2.71
C PHE A 26 -3.11 -15.64 -2.13
N SER A 27 -3.94 -16.59 -1.71
CA SER A 27 -3.46 -17.88 -1.25
C SER A 27 -2.83 -18.67 -2.40
N MET A 28 -1.64 -19.23 -2.16
CA MET A 28 -0.84 -19.96 -3.15
C MET A 28 -1.23 -21.45 -3.23
N HIS A 29 -2.54 -21.75 -3.18
CA HIS A 29 -3.03 -23.11 -3.34
C HIS A 29 -3.04 -23.49 -4.83
N ALA A 30 -2.37 -24.59 -5.17
CA ALA A 30 -2.16 -25.03 -6.55
C ALA A 30 -3.42 -25.64 -7.22
N SER A 31 -4.49 -25.92 -6.47
CA SER A 31 -5.64 -26.65 -7.01
C SER A 31 -6.42 -25.81 -8.01
N GLY A 32 -6.34 -26.18 -9.29
CA GLY A 32 -7.17 -25.64 -10.37
C GLY A 32 -6.73 -24.28 -10.92
N ARG A 33 -5.50 -23.83 -10.65
CA ARG A 33 -4.95 -22.56 -11.18
C ARG A 33 -3.68 -22.80 -11.99
N THR A 34 -3.49 -22.00 -13.03
CA THR A 34 -2.27 -22.04 -13.83
C THR A 34 -1.11 -21.37 -13.07
N ARG A 35 0.13 -21.67 -13.48
CA ARG A 35 1.32 -20.99 -12.93
C ARG A 35 1.26 -19.47 -13.13
N GLU A 36 0.79 -19.03 -14.30
CA GLU A 36 0.66 -17.61 -14.63
C GLU A 36 -0.33 -16.90 -13.69
N GLU A 37 -1.46 -17.54 -13.39
CA GLU A 37 -2.46 -17.00 -12.45
C GLU A 37 -1.91 -16.90 -11.02
N LEU A 38 -1.15 -17.91 -10.58
CA LEU A 38 -0.49 -17.89 -9.27
C LEU A 38 0.56 -16.79 -9.18
N LEU A 39 1.37 -16.62 -10.23
CA LEU A 39 2.36 -15.53 -10.31
C LEU A 39 1.67 -14.16 -10.30
N ALA A 40 0.63 -13.96 -11.09
CA ALA A 40 -0.11 -12.69 -11.12
C ALA A 40 -0.68 -12.32 -9.75
N ARG A 41 -1.25 -13.30 -9.02
CA ARG A 41 -1.77 -13.10 -7.66
C ARG A 41 -0.67 -12.79 -6.65
N PHE A 42 0.44 -13.52 -6.71
CA PHE A 42 1.60 -13.26 -5.86
C PHE A 42 2.14 -11.84 -6.09
N GLU A 43 2.30 -11.45 -7.35
CA GLU A 43 2.79 -10.12 -7.70
C GLU A 43 1.83 -9.01 -7.27
N MET A 44 0.51 -9.21 -7.43
CA MET A 44 -0.49 -8.25 -6.96
C MET A 44 -0.45 -8.10 -5.44
N SER A 45 -0.44 -9.21 -4.68
CA SER A 45 -0.30 -9.20 -3.22
C SER A 45 0.95 -8.45 -2.78
N ARG A 46 2.11 -8.79 -3.38
CA ARG A 46 3.39 -8.13 -3.07
C ARG A 46 3.33 -6.63 -3.34
N THR A 47 2.75 -6.23 -4.48
CA THR A 47 2.69 -4.82 -4.88
C THR A 47 1.81 -4.02 -3.91
N LEU A 48 0.65 -4.56 -3.51
CA LEU A 48 -0.21 -3.93 -2.51
C LEU A 48 0.49 -3.79 -1.15
N ILE A 49 1.14 -4.86 -0.67
CA ILE A 49 1.85 -4.83 0.61
C ILE A 49 3.01 -3.82 0.57
N ASN A 50 3.75 -3.75 -0.53
CA ASN A 50 4.84 -2.78 -0.69
C ASN A 50 4.33 -1.34 -0.63
N LEU A 51 3.21 -1.02 -1.31
CA LEU A 51 2.61 0.31 -1.25
C LEU A 51 2.29 0.72 0.19
N LEU A 52 1.60 -0.16 0.93
CA LEU A 52 1.23 0.12 2.32
C LEU A 52 2.47 0.21 3.21
N HIS A 53 3.49 -0.62 2.98
CA HIS A 53 4.74 -0.57 3.74
C HIS A 53 5.49 0.74 3.55
N PHE A 54 5.64 1.22 2.31
CA PHE A 54 6.28 2.52 2.06
C PHE A 54 5.48 3.68 2.67
N ALA A 55 4.14 3.61 2.61
CA ALA A 55 3.27 4.57 3.28
C ALA A 55 3.48 4.56 4.81
N THR A 56 3.57 3.39 5.44
CA THR A 56 3.90 3.27 6.87
C THR A 56 5.27 3.85 7.19
N ILE A 57 6.31 3.55 6.40
CA ILE A 57 7.65 4.10 6.62
C ILE A 57 7.61 5.62 6.54
N HIS A 58 6.97 6.19 5.51
CA HIS A 58 6.86 7.64 5.35
C HIS A 58 6.15 8.27 6.56
N LEU A 59 5.04 7.69 6.99
CA LEU A 59 4.28 8.15 8.15
C LEU A 59 5.11 8.15 9.44
N MET A 60 5.87 7.09 9.69
CA MET A 60 6.73 6.98 10.87
C MET A 60 7.87 7.99 10.83
N ARG A 61 8.46 8.19 9.65
CA ARG A 61 9.60 9.09 9.45
C ARG A 61 9.21 10.57 9.43
N ALA A 62 8.03 10.92 8.93
CA ALA A 62 7.52 12.29 8.97
C ALA A 62 7.38 12.87 10.39
N ASN A 63 7.37 12.00 11.41
CA ASN A 63 7.38 12.40 12.82
C ASN A 63 8.76 12.31 13.49
N ALA A 64 9.81 11.93 12.77
CA ALA A 64 11.15 11.77 13.30
C ALA A 64 12.01 13.03 13.08
N GLU A 65 12.82 13.40 14.07
CA GLU A 65 13.70 14.58 14.01
C GLU A 65 14.86 14.41 13.01
N ASP A 66 15.18 13.17 12.61
CA ASP A 66 16.27 12.82 11.69
C ASP A 66 15.84 12.63 10.23
N TYR A 67 14.61 13.03 9.88
CA TYR A 67 14.09 12.78 8.55
C TYR A 67 14.64 13.73 7.50
N ASP A 68 15.70 13.30 6.82
CA ASP A 68 16.35 14.08 5.78
C ASP A 68 15.61 14.04 4.42
N THR A 69 15.87 15.06 3.60
CA THR A 69 15.24 15.25 2.28
C THR A 69 15.57 14.14 1.28
N GLU A 70 16.73 13.48 1.36
CA GLU A 70 17.10 12.39 0.46
C GLU A 70 16.27 11.14 0.75
N SER A 71 16.20 10.76 2.04
CA SER A 71 15.33 9.70 2.55
C SER A 71 13.88 9.95 2.19
N GLU A 72 13.41 11.20 2.30
CA GLU A 72 12.06 11.58 1.89
C GLU A 72 11.81 11.36 0.41
N ASN A 73 12.66 11.91 -0.45
CA ASN A 73 12.52 11.75 -1.90
C ASN A 73 12.55 10.28 -2.35
N TRP A 74 13.39 9.46 -1.72
CA TRP A 74 13.45 8.03 -2.01
C TRP A 74 12.14 7.32 -1.65
N ILE A 75 11.56 7.60 -0.48
CA ILE A 75 10.30 7.00 -0.05
C ILE A 75 9.15 7.46 -0.95
N LEU A 76 9.03 8.76 -1.23
CA LEU A 76 8.00 9.31 -2.12
C LEU A 76 8.07 8.72 -3.53
N THR A 77 9.28 8.54 -4.06
CA THR A 77 9.50 7.88 -5.35
C THR A 77 9.03 6.42 -5.31
N SER A 78 9.31 5.72 -4.21
CA SER A 78 8.91 4.32 -4.02
C SER A 78 7.38 4.17 -3.89
N ILE A 79 6.73 5.07 -3.15
CA ILE A 79 5.26 5.16 -3.06
C ILE A 79 4.65 5.39 -4.45
N ARG A 80 5.19 6.33 -5.23
CA ARG A 80 4.69 6.63 -6.59
C ARG A 80 4.79 5.42 -7.50
N ARG A 81 5.95 4.75 -7.54
CA ARG A 81 6.14 3.53 -8.33
C ARG A 81 5.18 2.42 -7.91
N ALA A 82 5.06 2.16 -6.61
CA ALA A 82 4.14 1.15 -6.10
C ALA A 82 2.67 1.49 -6.40
N THR A 83 2.30 2.77 -6.32
CA THR A 83 0.96 3.26 -6.68
C THR A 83 0.64 2.98 -8.15
N ASP A 84 1.57 3.28 -9.05
CA ASP A 84 1.38 3.05 -10.48
C ASP A 84 1.32 1.55 -10.81
N ASP A 85 2.17 0.74 -10.19
CA ASP A 85 2.13 -0.73 -10.32
C ASP A 85 0.78 -1.30 -9.84
N VAL A 86 0.26 -0.82 -8.69
CA VAL A 86 -1.08 -1.22 -8.20
C VAL A 86 -2.16 -0.83 -9.20
N ARG A 87 -2.14 0.39 -9.73
CA ARG A 87 -3.15 0.86 -10.70
C ARG A 87 -3.16 0.00 -11.96
N VAL A 88 -1.99 -0.26 -12.55
CA VAL A 88 -1.86 -1.06 -13.78
C VAL A 88 -2.38 -2.48 -13.55
N ARG A 89 -2.01 -3.11 -12.43
CA ARG A 89 -2.45 -4.48 -12.10
C ARG A 89 -3.94 -4.54 -11.77
N ALA A 90 -4.46 -3.57 -11.01
CA ALA A 90 -5.87 -3.51 -10.65
C ALA A 90 -6.80 -3.36 -11.86
N GLN A 91 -6.35 -2.66 -12.92
CA GLN A 91 -7.10 -2.55 -14.18
C GLN A 91 -7.29 -3.92 -14.87
N GLN A 92 -6.29 -4.79 -14.77
CA GLN A 92 -6.29 -6.11 -15.39
C GLN A 92 -6.98 -7.18 -14.51
N GLU A 93 -7.14 -6.90 -13.23
CA GLU A 93 -7.76 -7.82 -12.27
C GLU A 93 -9.26 -8.00 -12.55
N LYS A 94 -9.75 -9.24 -12.46
CA LYS A 94 -11.17 -9.56 -12.69
C LYS A 94 -11.91 -9.81 -11.39
N THR A 95 -11.19 -10.07 -10.31
CA THR A 95 -11.73 -10.42 -9.01
C THR A 95 -12.14 -9.15 -8.25
N ALA A 96 -13.44 -9.00 -8.00
CA ALA A 96 -14.01 -7.80 -7.39
C ALA A 96 -13.43 -7.49 -6.00
N SER A 97 -13.18 -8.51 -5.18
CA SER A 97 -12.56 -8.36 -3.86
C SER A 97 -11.14 -7.82 -3.94
N VAL A 98 -10.32 -8.32 -4.87
CA VAL A 98 -8.96 -7.82 -5.11
C VAL A 98 -8.97 -6.37 -5.59
N LYS A 99 -9.88 -6.02 -6.50
CA LYS A 99 -10.08 -4.63 -6.94
C LYS A 99 -10.42 -3.71 -5.76
N LYS A 100 -11.35 -4.13 -4.90
CA LYS A 100 -11.72 -3.38 -3.68
C LYS A 100 -10.53 -3.17 -2.74
N LEU A 101 -9.67 -4.18 -2.57
CA LEU A 101 -8.45 -4.04 -1.78
C LEU A 101 -7.48 -3.04 -2.41
N ALA A 102 -7.29 -3.11 -3.73
CA ALA A 102 -6.45 -2.16 -4.47
C ALA A 102 -6.95 -0.72 -4.34
N ASP A 103 -8.24 -0.49 -4.56
CA ASP A 103 -8.85 0.84 -4.47
C ASP A 103 -8.70 1.42 -3.06
N ARG A 104 -8.93 0.60 -2.02
CA ARG A 104 -8.74 1.01 -0.63
C ARG A 104 -7.29 1.36 -0.32
N SER A 105 -6.33 0.58 -0.80
CA SER A 105 -4.90 0.87 -0.60
C SER A 105 -4.52 2.19 -1.27
N LEU A 106 -4.97 2.41 -2.51
CA LEU A 106 -4.71 3.64 -3.26
C LEU A 106 -5.33 4.87 -2.57
N GLN A 107 -6.59 4.76 -2.12
CA GLN A 107 -7.29 5.84 -1.42
C GLN A 107 -6.60 6.18 -0.09
N LEU A 108 -6.27 5.17 0.70
CA LEU A 108 -5.59 5.35 1.99
C LEU A 108 -4.24 6.04 1.81
N THR A 109 -3.43 5.58 0.86
CA THR A 109 -2.12 6.19 0.58
C THR A 109 -2.26 7.61 0.03
N SER A 110 -3.20 7.90 -0.86
CA SER A 110 -3.42 9.28 -1.36
C SER A 110 -3.76 10.23 -0.24
N ARG A 111 -4.74 9.85 0.60
CA ARG A 111 -5.21 10.67 1.73
C ARG A 111 -4.09 10.91 2.75
N LEU A 112 -3.32 9.87 3.06
CA LEU A 112 -2.14 9.97 3.92
C LEU A 112 -1.13 10.98 3.36
N MET A 113 -0.81 10.88 2.07
CA MET A 113 0.17 11.75 1.43
C MET A 113 -0.25 13.21 1.42
N GLU A 114 -1.52 13.48 1.10
CA GLU A 114 -2.10 14.84 1.13
C GLU A 114 -2.00 15.44 2.54
N ASP A 115 -2.34 14.67 3.57
CA ASP A 115 -2.32 15.12 4.96
C ASP A 115 -0.90 15.38 5.50
N LEU A 116 0.08 14.60 5.07
CA LEU A 116 1.49 14.80 5.42
C LEU A 116 2.06 16.05 4.74
N GLN A 117 1.70 16.30 3.48
CA GLN A 117 2.11 17.51 2.77
C GLN A 117 1.52 18.79 3.40
N VAL A 118 0.23 18.79 3.75
CA VAL A 118 -0.40 19.94 4.44
C VAL A 118 0.23 20.18 5.81
N ALA A 119 0.70 19.14 6.49
CA ALA A 119 1.35 19.28 7.78
C ALA A 119 2.78 19.87 7.72
N ALA A 120 3.44 19.80 6.56
CA ALA A 120 4.79 20.31 6.35
C ALA A 120 4.83 21.75 5.81
N ALA A 121 3.70 22.27 5.31
CA ALA A 121 3.52 23.63 4.81
C ALA A 121 3.14 24.62 5.91
#